data_AF-A0A950ZBF5-F1
#
_entry.id   AF-A0A950ZBF5-F1
#
_cell.length_a   1.000
_cell.length_b   1.000
_cell.length_c   1.000
_cell.angle_alpha   90.00
_cell.angle_beta   90.00
_cell.angle_gamma   90.00
#
_symmetry.space_group_name_H-M   'P 1'
#
loop_
_entity.id
_entity.type
_entity.pdbx_description
1 polymer ?
#
loop_
_entity_poly.entity_id
_entity_poly.type
_entity_poly.pdbx_seq_one_letter_code
_entity_poly.pdbx_strand_id
1 'polypeptide(L)'
;MSYCVYLKRRQSLPVDQVAPLIASIPGLTMADGQQMVRRSRGFLMEHLELDQARHLVEQLRGLKIDAEFRQIRELAPNPGPVTIRAGRFSSDSCTVQDWKSQESTLLWEDVFLMSVTHLHALEIP
;
A
#
# COMPACT_ATOMS: atom_id res chain seq x y z
N MET A 1 -12.25 8.18 -11.15
CA MET A 1 -10.84 7.69 -11.30
C MET A 1 -10.39 7.28 -9.91
N SER A 2 -9.68 6.16 -9.75
CA SER A 2 -9.37 5.63 -8.41
C SER A 2 -8.07 6.18 -7.81
N TYR A 3 -8.16 6.61 -6.56
CA TYR A 3 -7.07 7.12 -5.74
C TYR A 3 -6.81 6.18 -4.56
N CYS A 4 -5.59 6.24 -4.03
CA CYS A 4 -5.24 5.63 -2.76
C CYS A 4 -4.89 6.71 -1.73
N VAL A 5 -4.94 6.33 -0.46
CA VAL A 5 -4.36 7.08 0.65
C VAL A 5 -3.30 6.20 1.32
N TYR A 6 -2.10 6.74 1.47
CA TYR A 6 -0.95 6.03 2.02
C TYR A 6 -0.19 6.89 3.04
N LEU A 7 0.56 6.22 3.90
CA LEU A 7 1.45 6.83 4.88
C LEU A 7 2.79 7.16 4.24
N LYS A 8 3.30 8.37 4.47
CA LYS A 8 4.63 8.76 3.97
C LYS A 8 5.77 8.14 4.75
N ARG A 9 5.48 7.62 5.95
CA ARG A 9 6.44 6.98 6.85
C ARG A 9 5.72 6.00 7.76
N ARG A 10 6.46 5.02 8.24
CA ARG A 10 5.96 4.09 9.26
C ARG A 10 5.64 4.85 10.55
N GLN A 11 4.39 4.78 10.99
CA GLN A 11 3.95 5.38 12.25
C GLN A 11 2.77 4.59 12.83
N SER A 12 2.66 4.60 14.16
CA SER A 12 1.50 4.00 14.83
C SER A 12 0.27 4.84 14.56
N LEU A 13 -0.83 4.17 14.19
CA LEU A 13 -2.10 4.83 13.93
C LEU A 13 -3.00 4.69 15.16
N PRO A 14 -3.56 5.79 15.70
CA PRO A 14 -4.52 5.71 16.78
C PRO A 14 -5.84 5.12 16.25
N VAL A 15 -6.02 3.81 16.43
CA VAL A 15 -7.16 3.04 15.89
C VAL A 15 -8.50 3.72 16.21
N ASP A 16 -8.68 4.19 17.44
CA ASP A 16 -9.94 4.81 17.89
C ASP A 16 -10.24 6.14 17.18
N GLN A 17 -9.23 6.79 16.61
CA GLN A 17 -9.40 8.05 15.89
C GLN A 17 -9.40 7.85 14.36
N VAL A 18 -8.67 6.84 13.84
CA VAL A 18 -8.54 6.59 12.40
C VAL A 18 -9.64 5.67 11.86
N ALA A 19 -10.02 4.64 12.61
CA ALA A 19 -11.08 3.73 12.18
C ALA A 19 -12.43 4.41 11.91
N PRO A 20 -12.89 5.40 12.70
CA PRO A 20 -14.10 6.15 12.40
C PRO A 20 -14.01 6.93 11.08
N LEU A 21 -12.82 7.48 10.74
CA LEU A 21 -12.62 8.20 9.48
C LEU A 21 -12.76 7.25 8.29
N ILE A 22 -12.20 6.04 8.39
CA ILE A 22 -12.36 5.00 7.39
C ILE A 22 -13.82 4.56 7.28
N ALA A 23 -14.49 4.34 8.41
CA ALA A 23 -15.89 3.92 8.45
C ALA A 23 -16.86 5.00 7.97
N SER A 24 -16.42 6.26 7.84
CA SER A 24 -17.23 7.33 7.24
C SER A 24 -17.37 7.18 5.72
N ILE A 25 -16.59 6.30 5.10
CA ILE A 25 -16.59 6.06 3.66
C ILE A 25 -17.74 5.09 3.32
N PRO A 26 -18.59 5.43 2.33
CA PRO A 26 -19.75 4.60 1.98
C PRO A 26 -19.38 3.14 1.71
N GLY A 27 -20.08 2.23 2.37
CA GLY A 27 -19.86 0.78 2.21
C GLY A 27 -18.86 0.16 3.17
N LEU A 28 -18.22 0.96 4.04
CA LEU A 28 -17.31 0.45 5.07
C LEU A 28 -17.95 0.54 6.47
N THR A 29 -17.68 -0.45 7.30
CA THR A 29 -18.11 -0.49 8.70
C THR A 29 -17.00 -0.07 9.65
N MET A 30 -17.36 0.19 10.92
CA MET A 30 -16.36 0.42 11.97
C MET A 30 -15.40 -0.76 12.13
N ALA A 31 -15.88 -1.99 11.98
CA ALA A 31 -15.05 -3.19 12.07
C ALA A 31 -14.02 -3.24 10.92
N ASP A 32 -14.44 -2.88 9.70
CA ASP A 32 -13.54 -2.78 8.55
C ASP A 32 -12.46 -1.73 8.81
N GLY A 33 -12.85 -0.55 9.30
CA GLY A 33 -11.90 0.50 9.66
C GLY A 33 -10.88 0.06 10.70
N GLN A 34 -11.31 -0.59 11.78
CA GLN A 34 -10.39 -1.12 12.79
C GLN A 34 -9.43 -2.17 12.22
N GLN A 35 -9.94 -3.07 11.38
CA GLN A 35 -9.13 -4.10 10.75
C GLN A 35 -8.10 -3.51 9.79
N MET A 36 -8.50 -2.53 8.98
CA MET A 36 -7.61 -1.84 8.04
C MET A 36 -6.50 -1.09 8.76
N VAL A 37 -6.81 -0.34 9.82
CA VAL A 37 -5.79 0.36 10.61
C VAL A 37 -4.79 -0.61 11.24
N ARG A 38 -5.28 -1.71 11.82
CA ARG A 38 -4.42 -2.72 12.48
C ARG A 38 -3.52 -3.47 11.49
N ARG A 39 -3.94 -3.60 10.23
CA ARG A 39 -3.23 -4.35 9.19
C ARG A 39 -2.44 -3.46 8.24
N SER A 40 -2.64 -2.15 8.27
CA SER A 40 -1.97 -1.21 7.36
C SER A 40 -0.45 -1.26 7.54
N ARG A 41 0.25 -1.53 6.45
CA ARG A 41 1.71 -1.52 6.35
C ARG A 41 2.22 -0.47 5.35
N GLY A 42 1.43 0.58 5.11
CA GLY A 42 1.75 1.62 4.14
C GLY A 42 0.49 2.27 3.57
N PHE A 43 -0.34 1.48 2.89
CA PHE A 43 -1.64 1.94 2.38
C PHE A 43 -2.72 1.86 3.45
N LEU A 44 -3.51 2.93 3.57
CA LEU A 44 -4.67 3.00 4.44
C LEU A 44 -5.95 2.66 3.67
N MET A 45 -6.05 3.10 2.42
CA MET A 45 -7.20 2.84 1.58
C MET A 45 -6.90 2.95 0.10
N GLU A 46 -7.62 2.19 -0.70
CA GLU A 46 -7.53 2.17 -2.15
C GLU A 46 -8.93 2.33 -2.75
N HIS A 47 -8.98 2.55 -4.06
CA HIS A 47 -10.20 2.69 -4.85
C HIS A 47 -11.12 3.84 -4.46
N LEU A 48 -10.57 4.91 -3.89
CA LEU A 48 -11.32 6.11 -3.51
C LEU A 48 -11.54 7.05 -4.68
N GLU A 49 -12.66 7.77 -4.66
CA GLU A 49 -12.83 8.96 -5.49
C GLU A 49 -11.92 10.10 -4.99
N LEU A 50 -11.57 11.05 -5.86
CA LEU A 50 -10.64 12.15 -5.55
C LEU A 50 -11.04 12.91 -4.27
N ASP A 51 -12.32 13.31 -4.17
CA ASP A 51 -12.79 14.11 -3.03
C ASP A 51 -12.75 13.31 -1.72
N GLN A 52 -13.03 12.00 -1.78
CA GLN A 52 -12.94 11.11 -0.62
C GLN A 52 -11.49 10.95 -0.16
N ALA A 53 -10.56 10.72 -1.10
CA ALA A 53 -9.14 10.59 -0.81
C ALA A 53 -8.55 11.89 -0.23
N ARG A 54 -8.90 13.04 -0.81
CA ARG A 54 -8.51 14.36 -0.30
C ARG A 54 -9.03 14.60 1.12
N HIS A 55 -10.33 14.37 1.34
CA HIS A 55 -10.96 14.58 2.64
C HIS A 55 -10.34 13.69 3.72
N LEU A 56 -10.13 12.40 3.42
CA LEU A 56 -9.48 11.47 4.33
C LEU A 56 -8.07 11.94 4.70
N VAL A 57 -7.27 12.39 3.73
CA VAL A 57 -5.92 12.92 3.99
C VAL A 57 -5.94 14.19 4.85
N GLU A 58 -6.88 15.11 4.62
CA GLU A 58 -7.03 16.31 5.45
C GLU A 58 -7.35 15.94 6.91
N GLN A 59 -8.26 14.99 7.13
CA GLN A 59 -8.60 14.52 8.46
C GLN A 59 -7.43 13.81 9.14
N LEU A 60 -6.71 12.94 8.43
CA LEU A 60 -5.52 12.26 8.94
C LEU A 60 -4.42 13.27 9.32
N ARG A 61 -4.20 14.31 8.51
CA ARG A 61 -3.24 15.38 8.83
C ARG A 61 -3.66 16.18 10.06
N GLY A 62 -4.96 16.40 10.27
CA GLY A 62 -5.50 16.96 11.51
C GLY A 62 -5.13 16.14 12.76
N LEU A 63 -4.99 14.82 12.60
CA LEU A 63 -4.51 13.90 13.64
C LEU A 63 -2.98 13.78 13.71
N LYS A 64 -2.24 14.65 13.01
CA LYS A 64 -0.77 14.61 12.86
C LYS A 64 -0.25 13.32 12.21
N ILE A 65 -1.10 12.63 11.44
CA ILE A 65 -0.73 11.44 10.66
C ILE A 65 -0.19 11.92 9.32
N ASP A 66 1.08 11.63 9.06
CA ASP A 66 1.73 11.98 7.80
C ASP A 66 1.23 11.07 6.65
N ALA A 67 0.18 11.53 5.98
CA ALA A 67 -0.49 10.83 4.89
C ALA A 67 -0.56 11.68 3.61
N GLU A 68 -0.60 10.99 2.47
CA GLU A 68 -0.74 11.56 1.14
C GLU A 68 -1.71 10.70 0.32
N PHE A 69 -2.27 11.28 -0.74
CA PHE A 69 -3.08 10.54 -1.70
C PHE A 69 -2.49 10.69 -3.10
N ARG A 70 -2.62 9.65 -3.92
CA ARG A 70 -2.24 9.66 -5.33
C ARG A 70 -3.22 8.83 -6.15
N GLN A 71 -3.31 9.12 -7.44
CA GLN A 71 -4.03 8.26 -8.35
C GLN A 71 -3.35 6.88 -8.36
N ILE A 72 -4.13 5.81 -8.34
CA ILE A 72 -3.57 4.44 -8.31
C ILE A 72 -2.72 4.18 -9.56
N ARG A 73 -3.14 4.71 -10.72
CA ARG A 73 -2.34 4.63 -11.95
C ARG A 73 -0.99 5.37 -11.87
N GLU A 74 -0.87 6.35 -10.97
CA GLU A 74 0.36 7.14 -10.73
C GLU A 74 1.21 6.56 -9.58
N LEU A 75 0.68 5.58 -8.83
CA LEU A 75 1.49 4.76 -7.91
C LEU A 75 2.38 3.78 -8.67
N ALA A 76 2.27 3.73 -10.01
CA ALA A 76 3.36 3.25 -10.83
C ALA A 76 4.54 4.23 -10.68
N PRO A 77 5.53 3.83 -9.89
CA PRO A 77 6.67 3.19 -10.52
C PRO A 77 6.76 1.78 -9.97
N ASN A 78 5.95 0.86 -10.48
CA ASN A 78 6.33 -0.54 -10.33
C ASN A 78 7.60 -0.66 -11.20
N PRO A 79 8.78 -1.06 -10.69
CA PRO A 79 9.62 -1.89 -11.55
C PRO A 79 8.66 -3.00 -11.96
N GLY A 80 8.24 -3.00 -13.23
CA GLY A 80 7.27 -3.97 -13.72
C GLY A 80 7.65 -5.35 -13.22
N PRO A 81 6.68 -6.25 -12.95
CA PRO A 81 6.89 -7.50 -12.20
C PRO A 81 8.29 -8.06 -12.46
N VAL A 82 9.17 -7.92 -11.47
CA VAL A 82 10.56 -8.34 -11.64
C VAL A 82 10.57 -9.83 -11.39
N THR A 83 10.85 -10.60 -12.43
CA THR A 83 11.13 -12.01 -12.25
C THR A 83 12.42 -12.12 -11.42
N ILE A 84 12.29 -12.61 -10.20
CA ILE A 84 13.42 -12.82 -9.31
C ILE A 84 14.01 -14.20 -9.56
N ARG A 85 15.34 -14.28 -9.66
CA ARG A 85 16.07 -15.55 -9.79
C ARG A 85 16.35 -16.17 -8.42
N ALA A 86 16.70 -15.33 -7.45
CA ALA A 86 16.98 -15.75 -6.08
C ALA A 86 16.56 -14.65 -5.09
N GLY A 87 16.18 -15.06 -3.87
CA GLY A 87 15.82 -14.15 -2.79
C GLY A 87 16.41 -14.61 -1.46
N ARG A 88 16.96 -13.67 -0.69
CA ARG A 88 17.37 -13.87 0.70
C ARG A 88 16.46 -13.05 1.61
N PHE A 89 15.76 -13.73 2.51
CA PHE A 89 14.76 -13.13 3.38
C PHE A 89 15.31 -12.97 4.80
N SER A 90 15.07 -11.81 5.40
CA SER A 90 15.33 -11.53 6.80
C SER A 90 14.05 -11.06 7.51
N SER A 91 14.13 -10.84 8.82
CA SER A 91 13.03 -10.27 9.60
C SER A 91 12.59 -8.89 9.10
N ASP A 92 13.51 -8.12 8.54
CA ASP A 92 13.33 -6.68 8.29
C ASP A 92 13.38 -6.32 6.80
N SER A 93 13.92 -7.21 5.97
CA SER A 93 14.12 -6.95 4.54
C SER A 93 14.13 -8.22 3.70
N CYS A 94 14.05 -8.04 2.39
CA CYS A 94 14.30 -9.05 1.38
C CYS A 94 15.35 -8.54 0.40
N THR A 95 16.42 -9.30 0.19
CA THR A 95 17.36 -9.06 -0.91
C THR A 95 16.97 -9.95 -2.07
N VAL A 96 16.64 -9.35 -3.21
CA VAL A 96 16.28 -10.04 -4.45
C VAL A 96 17.38 -9.88 -5.49
N GLN A 97 17.64 -10.93 -6.25
CA GLN A 97 18.49 -10.91 -7.43
C GLN A 97 17.62 -11.10 -8.67
N ASP A 98 17.68 -10.17 -9.61
CA ASP A 98 16.98 -10.28 -10.89
C ASP A 98 17.75 -11.17 -11.89
N TRP A 99 17.16 -11.45 -13.05
CA TRP A 99 17.80 -12.22 -14.12
C TRP A 99 18.97 -11.49 -14.81
N LYS A 100 19.11 -10.18 -14.60
CA LYS A 100 20.25 -9.38 -15.04
C LYS A 100 21.40 -9.40 -14.03
N SER A 101 21.27 -10.20 -12.96
CA SER A 101 22.23 -10.33 -11.87
C SER A 101 22.42 -9.06 -11.02
N GLN A 102 21.46 -8.14 -11.06
CA GLN A 102 21.44 -6.99 -10.18
C GLN A 102 20.80 -7.39 -8.84
N GLU A 103 21.52 -7.17 -7.74
CA GLU A 103 20.96 -7.32 -6.39
C GLU A 103 20.27 -6.03 -5.96
N SER A 104 19.11 -6.17 -5.34
CA SER A 104 18.36 -5.07 -4.73
C SER A 104 17.87 -5.51 -3.36
N THR A 105 18.07 -4.68 -2.34
CA THR A 105 17.50 -4.90 -1.01
C THR A 105 16.25 -4.06 -0.89
N LEU A 106 15.13 -4.73 -0.66
CA LEU A 106 13.80 -4.16 -0.49
C LEU A 106 13.41 -4.30 0.97
N LEU A 107 12.84 -3.24 1.55
CA LEU A 107 12.18 -3.37 2.84
C LEU A 107 10.87 -4.13 2.64
N TRP A 108 10.36 -4.81 3.66
CA TRP A 108 9.08 -5.53 3.54
C TRP A 108 7.89 -4.61 3.18
N GLU A 109 8.00 -3.31 3.48
CA GLU A 109 7.05 -2.27 3.08
C GLU A 109 7.11 -1.93 1.58
N ASP A 110 8.21 -2.23 0.90
CA ASP A 110 8.40 -2.04 -0.55
C ASP A 110 8.00 -3.30 -1.36
N VAL A 111 7.72 -4.42 -0.68
CA VAL A 111 7.41 -5.70 -1.32
C VAL A 111 5.90 -5.88 -1.45
N PHE A 112 5.37 -5.64 -2.65
CA PHE A 112 4.02 -6.09 -3.02
C PHE A 112 4.09 -7.54 -3.49
N LEU A 113 3.67 -8.47 -2.63
CA LEU A 113 3.63 -9.91 -2.94
C LEU A 113 2.52 -10.21 -3.95
N MET A 114 2.88 -10.43 -5.21
CA MET A 114 2.01 -11.04 -6.21
C MET A 114 2.28 -12.56 -6.27
N SER A 115 1.28 -13.35 -5.86
CA SER A 115 1.30 -14.81 -5.93
C SER A 115 1.14 -15.32 -7.37
N VAL A 116 1.82 -16.43 -7.68
CA VAL A 116 2.03 -17.07 -9.00
C VAL A 116 0.76 -17.70 -9.59
N THR A 117 -0.43 -17.46 -9.05
CA THR A 117 -1.67 -18.04 -9.56
C THR A 117 -2.31 -17.31 -10.74
N HIS A 118 -1.71 -16.22 -11.24
CA HIS A 118 -2.22 -15.49 -12.41
C HIS A 118 -1.15 -15.24 -13.50
N LEU A 119 -0.27 -16.21 -13.74
CA LEU A 119 0.71 -16.17 -14.84
C LEU A 119 0.06 -16.15 -16.24
N HIS A 120 -1.22 -16.50 -16.39
CA HIS A 120 -1.88 -16.52 -17.71
C HIS A 120 -2.31 -15.14 -18.24
N ALA A 121 -2.14 -14.06 -17.49
CA ALA A 121 -2.58 -12.72 -17.90
C ALA A 121 -1.43 -11.75 -18.26
N LEU A 122 -0.18 -12.20 -18.18
CA LEU A 122 0.98 -11.41 -18.58
C LEU A 122 1.55 -12.02 -19.87
N GLU A 123 0.95 -11.65 -20.99
CA GLU A 123 1.57 -11.81 -22.31
C GLU A 123 2.82 -10.92 -22.37
N ILE A 124 3.94 -11.50 -21.98
CA ILE A 124 5.28 -11.15 -22.45
C ILE A 124 5.58 -12.29 -23.44
N PRO A 125 6.03 -12.01 -24.68
CA PRO A 125 5.90 -12.88 -25.85
C PRO A 125 6.14 -14.38 -25.64
#